data_AF-A0A349JJH5-F1
#
_entry.id   AF-A0A349JJH5-F1
#
_cell.length_a   1.000
_cell.length_b   1.000
_cell.length_c   1.000
_cell.angle_alpha   90.00
_cell.angle_beta   90.00
_cell.angle_gamma   90.00
#
_symmetry.space_group_name_H-M   'P 1'
#
loop_
_entity.id
_entity.type
_entity.pdbx_description
1 polymer ?
#
loop_
_entity_poly.entity_id
_entity_poly.type
_entity_poly.pdbx_seq_one_letter_code
_entity_poly.pdbx_strand_id
1 'polypeptide(L)' 'MNTLDQVLETALQLSYEQQEMLIKILQNRHRESIRAEIAADAQKTLADFRTGKFRHQSAEDVIATLRQSLDDPEA' A
#
# COMPACT_ATOMS: atom_id res chain seq x y z
N MET A 1 -13.89 -4.76 19.73
CA MET A 1 -12.84 -5.18 18.79
C MET A 1 -13.14 -6.64 18.46
N ASN A 2 -13.66 -6.92 17.27
CA ASN A 2 -13.95 -8.31 16.89
C ASN A 2 -12.64 -8.97 16.45
N THR A 3 -12.42 -10.21 16.85
CA THR A 3 -11.31 -11.01 16.33
C THR A 3 -11.61 -11.43 14.89
N LEU A 4 -10.57 -11.75 14.11
CA LEU A 4 -10.74 -12.22 12.73
C LEU A 4 -11.67 -13.44 12.66
N ASP A 5 -11.51 -14.37 13.61
CA ASP A 5 -12.34 -15.58 13.70
C ASP A 5 -13.81 -15.25 13.89
N GLN A 6 -14.13 -14.26 14.73
CA GLN A 6 -15.52 -13.87 15.00
C GLN A 6 -16.18 -13.19 13.78
N VAL A 7 -15.39 -12.46 12.98
CA VAL A 7 -15.86 -11.87 11.71
C VAL A 7 -16.10 -12.97 10.67
N LEU A 8 -15.23 -13.98 10.61
CA LEU A 8 -15.39 -15.12 9.71
C LEU A 8 -16.62 -15.96 10.06
N GLU A 9 -16.83 -16.27 11.34
CA GLU A 9 -18.02 -16.98 11.80
C GLU A 9 -19.30 -16.24 11.43
N THR A 10 -19.31 -14.91 11.60
CA THR A 10 -20.46 -14.08 11.23
C THR A 10 -20.67 -14.05 9.70
N ALA A 11 -19.59 -13.99 8.92
CA ALA A 11 -19.67 -14.04 7.46
C ALA A 11 -20.20 -15.40 6.96
N LEU A 12 -19.85 -16.49 7.63
CA LEU A 12 -20.34 -17.84 7.30
C LEU A 12 -21.84 -18.03 7.58
N GLN A 13 -22.46 -17.19 8.42
CA GLN A 13 -23.91 -17.21 8.67
C GLN A 13 -24.73 -16.60 7.52
N LEU A 14 -24.09 -15.88 6.59
CA LEU A 14 -24.75 -15.33 5.40
C LEU A 14 -25.10 -16.44 4.39
N SER A 15 -26.09 -16.19 3.52
CA SER A 15 -26.35 -17.08 2.40
C SER A 15 -25.15 -17.12 1.45
N TYR A 16 -25.00 -18.18 0.65
CA TYR A 16 -23.89 -18.29 -0.31
C TYR A 16 -23.80 -17.08 -1.26
N GLU A 17 -24.93 -16.58 -1.75
CA GLU A 17 -24.99 -15.39 -2.58
C GLU A 17 -24.52 -14.13 -1.84
N GLN A 18 -24.91 -13.98 -0.58
CA GLN A 18 -24.49 -12.87 0.27
C GLN A 18 -23.00 -12.95 0.62
N GLN A 19 -22.44 -14.16 0.80
CA GLN A 19 -21.01 -14.37 1.00
C GLN A 19 -20.21 -13.93 -0.23
N GLU A 20 -20.63 -14.33 -1.42
CA GLU A 20 -20.00 -13.90 -2.69
C GLU A 20 -20.05 -12.38 -2.88
N MET A 21 -21.17 -11.76 -2.53
CA MET A 21 -21.32 -10.31 -2.56
C MET A 21 -20.39 -9.63 -1.54
N LEU A 22 -20.30 -10.16 -0.31
CA LEU A 22 -19.41 -9.66 0.73
C LEU A 22 -17.94 -9.70 0.29
N ILE A 23 -17.50 -10.81 -0.31
CA ILE A 23 -16.13 -10.96 -0.84
C ILE A 23 -15.84 -9.87 -1.87
N LYS A 24 -16.74 -9.67 -2.84
CA LYS A 24 -16.57 -8.63 -3.88
C LYS A 24 -16.51 -7.22 -3.27
N ILE A 25 -17.37 -6.92 -2.30
CA ILE A 25 -17.37 -5.61 -1.63
C ILE A 25 -16.04 -5.38 -0.91
N LEU A 26 -15.56 -6.37 -0.15
CA LEU A 26 -14.31 -6.25 0.61
C LEU A 26 -13.10 -6.08 -0.32
N GLN A 27 -13.03 -6.86 -1.40
CA GLN A 27 -11.97 -6.72 -2.41
C GLN A 27 -11.96 -5.32 -3.04
N ASN A 28 -13.12 -4.79 -3.40
CA ASN A 28 -13.23 -3.47 -4.00
C ASN A 28 -12.82 -2.37 -3.01
N ARG A 29 -13.27 -2.45 -1.76
CA ARG A 29 -12.89 -1.50 -0.71
C ARG A 29 -11.39 -1.55 -0.41
N HIS A 30 -10.80 -2.73 -0.36
CA HIS A 30 -9.37 -2.89 -0.14
C HIS A 30 -8.54 -2.25 -1.27
N ARG A 31 -8.92 -2.52 -2.53
CA ARG A 31 -8.29 -1.88 -3.70
C ARG A 31 -8.44 -0.36 -3.67
N GLU A 32 -9.61 0.14 -3.29
CA GLU A 32 -9.84 1.58 -3.19
C GLU A 32 -9.00 2.23 -2.09
N SER A 33 -8.89 1.58 -0.92
CA SER A 33 -8.03 2.05 0.17
C SER A 33 -6.57 2.14 -0.26
N ILE A 34 -6.06 1.10 -0.94
CA ILE A 34 -4.69 1.11 -1.47
C ILE A 34 -4.51 2.23 -2.49
N ARG A 35 -5.47 2.42 -3.40
CA ARG A 35 -5.41 3.51 -4.39
C ARG A 35 -5.39 4.88 -3.72
N ALA A 36 -6.18 5.09 -2.68
CA ALA A 36 -6.22 6.34 -1.94
C ALA A 36 -4.89 6.62 -1.23
N GLU A 37 -4.28 5.59 -0.62
CA GLU A 37 -2.95 5.69 0.00
C GLU A 37 -1.87 6.07 -1.03
N ILE A 38 -1.81 5.35 -2.16
CA ILE A 38 -0.88 5.66 -3.25
C ILE A 38 -1.08 7.08 -3.78
N ALA A 39 -2.33 7.53 -3.94
CA ALA A 39 -2.63 8.87 -4.41
C ALA A 39 -2.17 9.94 -3.41
N ALA A 40 -2.38 9.72 -2.12
CA ALA A 40 -1.91 10.63 -1.07
C ALA A 40 -0.39 10.73 -1.04
N ASP A 41 0.32 9.60 -1.11
CA ASP A 41 1.77 9.56 -1.15
C ASP A 41 2.34 10.20 -2.41
N ALA A 42 1.73 9.97 -3.57
CA ALA A 42 2.11 10.62 -4.81
C ALA A 42 1.93 12.13 -4.75
N GLN A 43 0.81 12.61 -4.18
CA GLN A 43 0.57 14.05 -4.00
C GLN A 43 1.59 14.68 -3.06
N LYS A 44 1.90 14.03 -1.94
CA LYS A 44 2.92 14.47 -0.98
C LYS A 44 4.29 14.54 -1.64
N THR A 45 4.69 13.48 -2.35
CA THR A 45 5.96 13.40 -3.08
C THR A 45 6.05 14.52 -4.12
N LEU A 46 5.00 14.75 -4.90
CA LEU A 46 4.99 15.83 -5.90
C LEU A 46 5.11 17.22 -5.25
N ALA A 47 4.46 17.45 -4.11
CA ALA A 47 4.58 18.71 -3.36
C ALA A 47 6.00 18.90 -2.81
N ASP A 48 6.62 17.86 -2.25
CA ASP A 48 7.99 17.90 -1.75
C ASP A 48 9.01 18.13 -2.88
N PHE A 49 8.78 17.56 -4.07
CA PHE A 49 9.56 17.86 -5.27
C PHE A 49 9.44 19.32 -5.69
N ARG A 50 8.21 19.85 -5.79
CA ARG A 50 7.95 21.24 -6.20
C ARG A 50 8.49 22.26 -5.21
N THR A 51 8.54 21.93 -3.93
CA THR A 51 9.11 22.79 -2.88
C THR A 51 10.63 22.69 -2.77
N GLY A 52 11.27 21.89 -3.62
CA GLY A 52 12.72 21.74 -3.65
C GLY A 52 13.30 20.99 -2.46
N LYS A 53 12.47 20.22 -1.72
CA LYS A 53 12.95 19.42 -0.59
C LYS A 53 13.80 18.23 -1.05
N PHE A 54 13.57 17.73 -2.26
CA PHE A 54 14.39 16.67 -2.82
C PHE A 54 15.67 17.24 -3.41
N ARG A 55 16.80 16.61 -3.04
CA ARG A 55 18.09 16.93 -3.62
C ARG A 55 18.10 16.43 -5.06
N HIS A 56 18.61 17.23 -5.98
CA HIS A 56 18.90 16.77 -7.33
C HIS A 56 19.95 15.65 -7.27
N GLN A 57 19.60 14.48 -7.81
CA GLN A 57 20.49 13.34 -7.95
C GLN A 57 20.23 12.71 -9.31
N SER A 58 21.28 12.23 -9.99
CA SER A 58 21.11 11.48 -11.23
C SER A 58 20.57 10.09 -10.92
N ALA A 59 19.82 9.51 -11.85
CA ALA A 59 19.35 8.14 -11.70
C ALA A 59 20.52 7.15 -11.54
N GLU A 60 21.65 7.41 -12.20
CA GLU A 60 22.87 6.60 -12.11
C GLU A 60 23.45 6.60 -10.70
N ASP A 61 23.54 7.77 -10.05
CA ASP A 61 24.06 7.91 -8.69
C ASP A 61 23.15 7.22 -7.66
N VAL A 62 21.83 7.33 -7.84
CA VAL A 62 20.85 6.68 -6.97
C VAL A 62 20.93 5.15 -7.11
N ILE A 63 21.04 4.64 -8.35
CA ILE A 63 21.17 3.20 -8.62
C ILE A 63 22.49 2.66 -8.06
N ALA A 64 23.60 3.39 -8.21
CA ALA A 64 24.90 3.00 -7.67
C ALA A 64 24.86 2.92 -6.14
N THR A 65 24.25 3.91 -5.48
CA THR A 65 24.07 3.95 -4.02
C THR A 65 23.22 2.78 -3.53
N LEU A 66 22.11 2.49 -4.22
CA LEU A 66 21.23 1.37 -3.88
C LEU A 66 21.97 0.03 -3.98
N ARG A 67 22.75 -0.18 -5.05
CA ARG A 67 23.54 -1.41 -5.21
C ARG A 67 24.58 -1.56 -4.10
N GLN A 68 25.30 -0.48 -3.77
CA GLN A 68 26.23 -0.48 -2.64
C GLN A 68 25.56 -0.84 -1.32
N SER A 69 24.36 -0.32 -1.05
CA SER A 69 23.62 -0.65 0.18
C SER A 69 23.15 -2.10 0.28
N LEU A 70 23.05 -2.81 -0.85
CA LEU A 70 22.67 -4.23 -0.89
C LEU A 70 23.90 -5.15 -0.75
N ASP A 71 25.10 -4.63 -1.06
CA ASP A 71 26.37 -5.34 -0.94
C ASP A 71 27.04 -5.14 0.43
N ASP A 72 26.49 -4.27 1.28
CA ASP A 72 27.01 -4.01 2.64
C ASP A 72 26.37 -4.98 3.65
N PRO A 73 27.12 -5.94 4.22
CA PRO A 73 26.57 -6.99 5.07
C PRO A 73 26.16 -6.55 6.49
N GLU A 74 26.27 -5.26 6.83
CA GLU A 74 25.90 -4.70 8.15
C GLU A 74 24.84 -3.58 8.10
N ALA A 75 23.88 -3.65 7.16
CA ALA A 75 22.67 -2.81 7.16
C ALA A 75 21.49 -3.46 7.91
#